data_AF-A0A2D6FKF9-F1
#
_entry.id   AF-A0A2D6FKF9-F1
#
_cell.length_a   1.000
_cell.length_b   1.000
_cell.length_c   1.000
_cell.angle_alpha   90.00
_cell.angle_beta   90.00
_cell.angle_gamma   90.00
#
_symmetry.space_group_name_H-M   'P 1'
#
loop_
_entity.id
_entity.type
_entity.pdbx_description
1 polymer ?
#
loop_
_entity_poly.entity_id
_entity_poly.type
_entity_poly.pdbx_seq_one_letter_code
_entity_poly.pdbx_strand_id
1 'polypeptide(L)'
;MLKPDPVEQAMSDGATTIDLAKDRSIAQTILGQPLHQYFSKAVKEPFLRAVIFYSKKYPHPTRKNVGQWAIPFMDALDKLVAFNRGTREDFFIAVRRIVLGTIAHDGFYRERILAMFEWLIESLLNGKIYPRGEGTPKSNHWTEPQPYGGKHSIISKILIHRNEINKILGRSSNGDTNTVYDNHGF
;
A
#
# COMPACT_ATOMS: atom_id res chain seq x y z
N MET A 1 40.37 -12.54 -13.04
CA MET A 1 40.00 -11.28 -13.72
C MET A 1 38.48 -11.22 -13.80
N LEU A 2 37.86 -10.16 -13.26
CA LEU A 2 36.43 -9.94 -13.43
C LEU A 2 36.17 -9.56 -14.90
N LYS A 3 35.16 -10.16 -15.53
CA LYS A 3 34.77 -9.76 -16.88
C LYS A 3 34.22 -8.33 -16.82
N PRO A 4 34.57 -7.46 -17.77
CA PRO A 4 34.02 -6.11 -17.86
C PRO A 4 32.50 -6.13 -17.95
N ASP A 5 31.87 -5.07 -17.44
CA ASP A 5 30.42 -4.90 -17.49
C ASP A 5 29.97 -4.90 -18.96
N PRO A 6 28.99 -5.73 -19.35
CA PRO A 6 28.50 -5.80 -20.72
C PRO A 6 28.04 -4.45 -21.29
N VAL A 7 27.60 -3.52 -20.43
CA VAL A 7 27.18 -2.17 -20.80
C VAL A 7 28.39 -1.30 -21.09
N GLU A 8 29.42 -1.35 -20.25
CA GLU A 8 30.67 -0.61 -20.48
C GLU A 8 31.35 -1.06 -21.78
N GLN A 9 31.31 -2.36 -22.06
CA GLN A 9 31.83 -2.90 -23.31
C GLN A 9 30.98 -2.47 -24.52
N ALA A 10 29.65 -2.55 -24.45
CA ALA A 10 28.77 -2.13 -25.55
C ALA A 10 28.85 -0.62 -25.84
N MET A 11 29.04 0.22 -24.82
CA MET A 11 29.26 1.66 -25.00
C MET A 11 30.63 1.97 -25.59
N SER A 12 31.67 1.24 -25.17
CA SER A 12 33.02 1.32 -25.77
C SER A 12 33.01 0.90 -27.25
N ASP A 13 32.14 -0.03 -27.62
CA ASP A 13 31.98 -0.53 -29.00
C ASP A 13 31.11 0.41 -29.88
N GLY A 14 30.71 1.57 -29.37
CA GLY A 14 30.02 2.61 -30.15
C GLY A 14 28.52 2.39 -30.33
N ALA A 15 27.88 1.55 -29.51
CA ALA A 15 26.44 1.35 -29.57
C ALA A 15 25.69 2.64 -29.18
N THR A 16 24.85 3.14 -30.09
CA THR A 16 23.97 4.31 -29.86
C THR A 16 22.60 3.92 -29.29
N THR A 17 22.23 2.65 -29.37
CA THR A 17 20.99 2.08 -28.83
C THR A 17 21.22 0.65 -28.35
N ILE A 18 20.76 0.32 -27.14
CA ILE A 18 20.82 -1.02 -26.54
C ILE A 18 19.39 -1.58 -26.51
N ASP A 19 19.17 -2.76 -27.10
CA ASP A 19 17.87 -3.43 -27.10
C ASP A 19 17.61 -4.10 -25.73
N LEU A 20 16.97 -3.33 -24.83
CA LEU A 20 16.68 -3.70 -23.45
C LEU A 20 15.76 -4.93 -23.30
N ALA A 21 15.08 -5.34 -24.38
CA ALA A 21 14.15 -6.48 -24.34
C ALA A 21 14.89 -7.83 -24.36
N LYS A 22 16.09 -7.90 -24.94
CA LYS A 22 16.88 -9.13 -25.04
C LYS A 22 17.72 -9.43 -23.81
N ASP A 23 17.98 -8.42 -22.99
CA ASP A 23 18.83 -8.54 -21.81
C ASP A 23 18.05 -8.11 -20.57
N ARG A 24 17.38 -9.07 -19.91
CA ARG A 24 16.58 -8.82 -18.71
C ARG A 24 17.37 -8.15 -17.57
N SER A 25 18.71 -8.17 -17.63
CA SER A 25 19.60 -7.48 -16.71
C SER A 25 19.66 -5.96 -16.93
N ILE A 26 19.53 -5.49 -18.18
CA ILE A 26 19.63 -4.07 -18.56
C ILE A 26 18.26 -3.36 -18.39
N ALA A 27 17.15 -4.11 -18.48
CA ALA A 27 15.81 -3.62 -18.09
C ALA A 27 15.72 -3.19 -16.60
N GLN A 28 16.77 -3.43 -15.82
CA GLN A 28 16.86 -3.08 -14.41
C GLN A 28 17.87 -1.96 -14.14
N THR A 29 18.25 -1.14 -15.12
CA THR A 29 19.09 0.05 -14.86
C THR A 29 18.51 1.33 -15.46
N ILE A 30 18.59 2.43 -14.70
CA ILE A 30 18.22 3.78 -15.14
C ILE A 30 19.38 4.70 -14.81
N LEU A 31 19.90 5.42 -15.80
CA LEU A 31 21.05 6.34 -15.66
C LEU A 31 22.25 5.68 -14.96
N GLY A 32 22.57 4.44 -15.35
CA GLY A 32 23.71 3.68 -14.80
C GLY A 32 23.51 3.15 -13.38
N GLN A 33 22.34 3.30 -12.78
CA GLN A 33 22.02 2.73 -11.46
C GLN A 33 21.04 1.58 -11.57
N PRO A 34 21.13 0.56 -10.70
CA PRO A 34 20.06 -0.43 -10.57
C PRO A 34 18.71 0.27 -10.30
N LEU A 35 17.66 -0.18 -10.99
CA LEU A 35 16.31 0.37 -11.01
C LEU A 35 15.79 0.63 -9.60
N HIS A 36 15.97 -0.35 -8.70
CA HIS A 36 15.55 -0.23 -7.31
C HIS A 36 16.29 0.91 -6.57
N GLN A 37 17.58 1.11 -6.85
CA GLN A 37 18.36 2.19 -6.24
C GLN A 37 17.95 3.54 -6.80
N TYR A 38 17.78 3.63 -8.12
CA TYR A 38 17.31 4.83 -8.78
C TYR A 38 15.95 5.27 -8.21
N PHE A 39 14.96 4.37 -8.20
CA PHE A 39 13.64 4.68 -7.62
C PHE A 39 13.71 4.99 -6.13
N SER A 40 14.57 4.31 -5.36
CA SER A 40 14.71 4.59 -3.94
C SER A 40 15.29 5.98 -3.68
N LYS A 41 16.39 6.34 -4.35
CA LYS A 41 17.17 7.54 -4.06
C LYS A 41 16.71 8.77 -4.85
N ALA A 42 16.45 8.62 -6.15
CA ALA A 42 16.12 9.73 -7.03
C ALA A 42 14.63 10.10 -7.02
N VAL A 43 13.74 9.14 -6.71
CA VAL A 43 12.29 9.36 -6.77
C VAL A 43 11.65 9.33 -5.38
N LYS A 44 11.76 8.20 -4.68
CA LYS A 44 11.04 7.94 -3.44
C LYS A 44 11.52 8.84 -2.32
N GLU A 45 12.83 8.96 -2.10
CA GLU A 45 13.35 9.78 -1.01
C GLU A 45 13.00 11.28 -1.14
N PRO A 46 13.19 11.95 -2.29
CA PRO A 46 12.74 13.33 -2.49
C PRO A 46 11.23 13.49 -2.30
N PHE A 47 10.44 12.55 -2.83
CA PHE A 47 8.99 12.55 -2.65
C PHE A 47 8.59 12.45 -1.17
N LEU A 48 9.18 11.53 -0.41
CA LEU A 48 8.93 11.38 1.02
C LEU A 48 9.26 12.67 1.78
N ARG A 49 10.41 13.29 1.49
CA ARG A 49 10.81 14.58 2.09
C ARG A 49 9.81 15.68 1.78
N ALA A 50 9.34 15.77 0.53
CA ALA A 50 8.34 16.75 0.12
C ALA A 50 7.02 16.54 0.88
N VAL A 51 6.50 15.31 0.94
CA VAL A 51 5.27 14.99 1.69
C VAL A 51 5.40 15.37 3.16
N ILE A 52 6.51 15.00 3.81
CA ILE A 52 6.78 15.36 5.20
C ILE A 52 6.81 16.88 5.38
N PHE A 53 7.51 17.60 4.49
CA PHE A 53 7.58 19.05 4.52
C PHE A 53 6.21 19.71 4.39
N TYR A 54 5.41 19.31 3.40
CA TYR A 54 4.07 19.87 3.18
C TYR A 54 3.10 19.52 4.32
N SER A 55 3.22 18.34 4.92
CA SER A 55 2.35 17.96 6.04
C SER A 55 2.49 18.86 7.27
N LYS A 56 3.63 19.54 7.44
CA LYS A 56 3.84 20.50 8.53
C LYS A 56 2.96 21.75 8.41
N LYS A 57 2.39 22.01 7.22
CA LYS A 57 1.40 23.09 7.00
C LYS A 57 0.01 22.73 7.51
N TYR A 58 -0.27 21.45 7.73
CA TYR A 58 -1.53 20.98 8.31
C TYR A 58 -1.44 20.97 9.84
N PRO A 59 -2.48 21.44 10.56
CA PRO A 59 -2.52 21.35 12.01
C PRO A 59 -2.48 19.89 12.46
N HIS A 60 -1.96 19.65 13.66
CA HIS A 60 -2.02 18.30 14.23
C HIS A 60 -3.49 17.93 14.51
N PRO A 61 -3.99 16.82 13.94
CA PRO A 61 -5.39 16.45 14.13
C PRO A 61 -5.55 15.82 15.51
N THR A 62 -6.53 16.34 16.25
CA THR A 62 -6.93 15.95 17.59
C THR A 62 -8.44 15.78 17.62
N ARG A 63 -8.98 14.99 18.55
CA ARG A 63 -10.44 14.83 18.70
C ARG A 63 -11.18 16.16 18.93
N LYS A 64 -10.49 17.21 19.37
CA LYS A 64 -11.06 18.55 19.62
C LYS A 64 -11.15 19.43 18.38
N ASN A 65 -10.32 19.18 17.35
CA ASN A 65 -10.26 20.02 16.15
C ASN A 65 -10.62 19.29 14.85
N VAL A 66 -11.06 18.03 14.93
CA VAL A 66 -11.64 17.30 13.80
C VAL A 66 -13.13 17.07 14.01
N GLY A 67 -13.91 17.04 12.93
CA GLY A 67 -15.33 16.69 12.98
C GLY A 67 -15.55 15.24 13.41
N GLN A 68 -16.75 14.93 13.94
CA GLN A 68 -17.08 13.58 14.43
C GLN A 68 -16.86 12.47 13.38
N TRP A 69 -17.15 12.76 12.12
CA TRP A 69 -16.95 11.85 10.99
C TRP A 69 -15.48 11.45 10.77
N ALA A 70 -14.53 12.30 11.17
CA ALA A 70 -13.09 12.03 11.01
C ALA A 70 -12.53 11.15 12.13
N ILE A 71 -13.27 10.95 13.23
CA ILE A 71 -12.81 10.20 14.41
C ILE A 71 -12.51 8.73 14.07
N PRO A 72 -13.37 7.97 13.36
CA PRO A 72 -13.05 6.59 12.99
C PRO A 72 -11.79 6.48 12.12
N PHE A 73 -11.56 7.45 11.22
CA PHE A 73 -10.33 7.52 10.42
C PHE A 73 -9.11 7.81 11.28
N MET A 74 -9.25 8.69 12.26
CA MET A 74 -8.19 9.00 13.22
C MET A 74 -7.81 7.75 14.00
N ASP A 75 -8.78 7.01 14.53
CA ASP A 75 -8.54 5.78 15.29
C ASP A 75 -7.84 4.70 14.45
N ALA A 76 -8.21 4.58 13.16
CA ALA A 76 -7.56 3.64 12.25
C ALA A 76 -6.11 4.04 11.93
N LEU A 77 -5.87 5.34 11.66
CA LEU A 77 -4.54 5.85 11.35
C LEU A 77 -3.62 5.86 12.57
N ASP A 78 -4.15 6.13 13.77
CA ASP A 78 -3.40 6.06 15.03
C ASP A 78 -2.88 4.64 15.28
N LYS A 79 -3.70 3.61 15.02
CA LYS A 79 -3.25 2.20 15.09
C LYS A 79 -2.14 1.92 14.08
N LEU A 80 -2.30 2.39 12.84
CA LEU A 80 -1.29 2.20 11.79
C LEU A 80 0.05 2.84 12.18
N VAL A 81 0.03 4.08 12.67
CA VAL A 81 1.24 4.78 13.15
C VAL A 81 1.85 4.03 14.33
N ALA A 82 1.04 3.59 15.29
CA ALA A 82 1.52 2.87 16.48
C ALA A 82 2.19 1.52 16.16
N PHE A 83 1.78 0.85 15.08
CA PHE A 83 2.41 -0.41 14.66
C PHE A 83 3.75 -0.19 13.94
N ASN A 84 4.00 0.99 13.39
CA ASN A 84 5.24 1.27 12.66
C ASN A 84 6.32 1.78 13.62
N ARG A 85 7.32 0.95 13.93
CA ARG A 85 8.47 1.33 14.77
C ARG A 85 9.70 1.62 13.93
N GLY A 86 10.21 2.84 14.03
CA GLY A 86 11.48 3.23 13.41
C GLY A 86 11.30 3.87 12.04
N THR A 87 11.83 3.22 10.99
CA THR A 87 12.02 3.85 9.68
C THR A 87 10.69 4.40 9.11
N ARG A 88 10.69 5.70 8.81
CA ARG A 88 9.59 6.45 8.17
C ARG A 88 8.38 6.79 9.05
N GLU A 89 8.50 6.79 10.37
CA GLU A 89 7.46 7.28 11.28
C GLU A 89 6.96 8.68 10.87
N ASP A 90 7.87 9.61 10.58
CA ASP A 90 7.53 10.96 10.10
C ASP A 90 6.63 10.97 8.86
N PHE A 91 6.83 10.01 7.94
CA PHE A 91 6.01 9.90 6.75
C PHE A 91 4.59 9.42 7.09
N PHE A 92 4.44 8.43 7.97
CA PHE A 92 3.11 7.97 8.38
C PHE A 92 2.37 9.05 9.19
N ILE A 93 3.08 9.80 10.04
CA ILE A 93 2.53 10.98 10.71
C ILE A 93 2.10 12.04 9.67
N ALA A 94 2.92 12.27 8.65
CA ALA A 94 2.61 13.21 7.57
C ALA A 94 1.35 12.81 6.79
N VAL A 95 1.25 11.54 6.37
CA VAL A 95 0.08 10.97 5.71
C VAL A 95 -1.16 11.11 6.59
N ARG A 96 -1.05 10.75 7.88
CA ARG A 96 -2.13 10.92 8.86
C ARG A 96 -2.64 12.36 8.90
N ARG A 97 -1.75 13.34 8.99
CA ARG A 97 -2.12 14.77 9.03
C ARG A 97 -2.84 15.22 7.77
N ILE A 98 -2.31 14.87 6.59
CA ILE A 98 -2.87 15.28 5.31
C ILE A 98 -4.26 14.65 5.11
N VAL A 99 -4.39 13.34 5.34
CA VAL A 99 -5.65 12.62 5.16
C VAL A 99 -6.72 13.13 6.11
N LEU A 100 -6.40 13.25 7.40
CA LEU A 100 -7.37 13.75 8.38
C LEU A 100 -7.72 15.22 8.16
N GLY A 101 -6.75 16.06 7.83
CA GLY A 101 -7.00 17.46 7.50
C GLY A 101 -7.93 17.61 6.28
N THR A 102 -7.79 16.72 5.31
CA THR A 102 -8.64 16.71 4.10
C THR A 102 -10.05 16.21 4.42
N ILE A 103 -10.18 15.03 5.06
CA ILE A 103 -11.49 14.42 5.37
C ILE A 103 -12.29 15.26 6.38
N ALA A 104 -11.62 15.82 7.39
CA ALA A 104 -12.29 16.52 8.49
C ALA A 104 -12.88 17.86 8.07
N HIS A 105 -12.30 18.51 7.06
CA HIS A 105 -12.62 19.90 6.72
C HIS A 105 -13.18 20.08 5.30
N ASP A 106 -13.14 19.07 4.45
CA ASP A 106 -13.68 19.15 3.09
C ASP A 106 -14.62 17.98 2.77
N GLY A 107 -15.91 18.33 2.60
CA GLY A 107 -16.94 17.37 2.21
C GLY A 107 -16.71 16.76 0.83
N PHE A 108 -16.16 17.52 -0.12
CA PHE A 108 -15.92 17.04 -1.48
C PHE A 108 -14.93 15.87 -1.51
N TYR A 109 -13.86 15.92 -0.71
CA TYR A 109 -12.90 14.84 -0.60
C TYR A 109 -13.41 13.70 0.28
N ARG A 110 -14.17 14.01 1.33
CA ARG A 110 -14.79 12.99 2.19
C ARG A 110 -15.64 12.00 1.39
N GLU A 111 -16.56 12.50 0.56
CA GLU A 111 -17.44 11.61 -0.24
C GLU A 111 -16.64 10.73 -1.22
N ARG A 112 -15.57 11.25 -1.82
CA ARG A 112 -14.70 10.46 -2.71
C ARG A 112 -13.92 9.38 -1.98
N ILE A 113 -13.47 9.67 -0.76
CA ILE A 113 -12.78 8.70 0.06
C ILE A 113 -13.75 7.60 0.51
N LEU A 114 -14.99 7.95 0.86
CA LEU A 114 -16.03 6.96 1.16
C LEU A 114 -16.34 6.07 -0.05
N ALA A 115 -16.55 6.66 -1.24
CA ALA A 115 -16.74 5.90 -2.47
C ALA A 115 -15.55 4.97 -2.78
N MET A 116 -14.32 5.42 -2.53
CA MET A 116 -13.12 4.59 -2.67
C MET A 116 -13.16 3.40 -1.70
N PHE A 117 -13.60 3.58 -0.45
CA PHE A 117 -13.78 2.48 0.50
C PHE A 117 -14.86 1.51 0.08
N GLU A 118 -15.98 2.01 -0.46
CA GLU A 118 -17.03 1.17 -1.03
C GLU A 118 -16.44 0.28 -2.14
N TRP A 119 -15.77 0.86 -3.15
CA TRP A 119 -15.15 0.09 -4.23
C TRP A 119 -14.06 -0.89 -3.76
N LEU A 120 -13.33 -0.54 -2.70
CA LEU A 120 -12.36 -1.44 -2.08
C LEU A 120 -13.05 -2.64 -1.44
N ILE A 121 -14.14 -2.41 -0.70
CA ILE A 121 -14.96 -3.46 -0.08
C ILE A 121 -15.62 -4.31 -1.16
N GLU A 122 -16.09 -3.72 -2.27
CA GLU A 122 -16.62 -4.48 -3.39
C GLU A 122 -15.56 -5.36 -4.03
N SER A 123 -14.34 -4.84 -4.21
CA SER A 123 -13.23 -5.61 -4.75
C SER A 123 -12.86 -6.78 -3.83
N LEU A 124 -12.89 -6.55 -2.51
CA LEU A 124 -12.74 -7.58 -1.49
C LEU A 124 -13.82 -8.65 -1.61
N LEU A 125 -15.09 -8.25 -1.59
CA LEU A 125 -16.24 -9.13 -1.72
C LEU A 125 -16.35 -9.78 -3.10
N ASN A 126 -15.54 -9.39 -4.08
CA ASN A 126 -15.43 -10.06 -5.37
C ASN A 126 -14.18 -10.94 -5.47
N GLY A 127 -13.46 -11.16 -4.36
CA GLY A 127 -12.25 -11.98 -4.32
C GLY A 127 -11.05 -11.37 -5.06
N LYS A 128 -11.08 -10.08 -5.42
CA LYS A 128 -9.96 -9.39 -6.08
C LYS A 128 -8.88 -8.96 -5.08
N ILE A 129 -9.23 -8.87 -3.79
CA ILE A 129 -8.32 -8.52 -2.71
C ILE A 129 -8.23 -9.68 -1.75
N TYR A 130 -6.99 -10.13 -1.53
CA TYR A 130 -6.68 -11.24 -0.65
C TYR A 130 -6.25 -10.77 0.73
N PRO A 131 -6.49 -11.57 1.78
CA PRO A 131 -5.92 -11.30 3.09
C PRO A 131 -4.39 -11.32 3.01
N ARG A 132 -3.75 -10.56 3.90
CA ARG A 132 -2.31 -10.68 4.18
C ARG A 132 -1.98 -12.15 4.50
N GLY A 133 -0.80 -12.64 4.10
CA GLY A 133 -0.33 -13.98 4.50
C GLY A 133 -0.20 -14.12 6.02
N GLU A 134 -0.28 -15.35 6.53
CA GLU A 134 -0.12 -15.63 7.96
C GLU A 134 1.25 -15.14 8.45
N GLY A 135 1.27 -14.39 9.56
CA GLY A 135 2.50 -13.80 10.09
C GLY A 135 3.10 -12.68 9.22
N THR A 136 2.33 -12.06 8.30
CA THR A 136 2.78 -10.88 7.53
C THR A 136 2.17 -9.52 7.98
N PRO A 137 2.96 -8.42 7.99
CA PRO A 137 4.29 -8.28 7.41
C PRO A 137 5.39 -8.94 8.26
N LYS A 138 6.40 -9.50 7.58
CA LYS A 138 7.65 -9.97 8.19
C LYS A 138 8.61 -8.79 8.23
N SER A 139 8.52 -7.96 9.26
CA SER A 139 9.34 -6.75 9.39
C SER A 139 9.69 -6.48 10.85
N ASN A 140 10.96 -6.17 11.12
CA ASN A 140 11.43 -5.73 12.44
C ASN A 140 10.94 -4.32 12.82
N HIS A 141 10.32 -3.61 11.87
CA HIS A 141 9.75 -2.28 12.04
C HIS A 141 8.23 -2.32 12.22
N TRP A 142 7.64 -3.51 12.39
CA TRP A 142 6.20 -3.69 12.56
C TRP A 142 5.89 -4.39 13.87
N THR A 143 5.06 -3.78 14.72
CA THR A 143 4.74 -4.28 16.06
C THR A 143 3.26 -4.46 16.33
N GLU A 144 2.52 -4.86 15.30
CA GLU A 144 1.14 -5.34 15.46
C GLU A 144 1.09 -6.57 16.38
N PRO A 145 0.17 -6.63 17.34
CA PRO A 145 0.00 -7.80 18.21
C PRO A 145 -0.32 -9.08 17.41
N GLN A 146 0.35 -10.18 17.76
CA GLN A 146 0.08 -11.51 17.19
C GLN A 146 -1.16 -12.15 17.83
N PRO A 147 -1.88 -13.04 17.10
CA PRO A 147 -1.62 -13.45 15.72
C PRO A 147 -2.19 -12.45 14.68
N TYR A 148 -1.46 -12.23 13.57
CA TYR A 148 -1.91 -11.36 12.48
C TYR A 148 -1.82 -12.02 11.09
N GLY A 149 -2.58 -11.46 10.14
CA GLY A 149 -2.69 -11.99 8.78
C GLY A 149 -3.42 -13.35 8.72
N GLY A 150 -3.41 -13.97 7.55
CA GLY A 150 -4.03 -15.26 7.28
C GLY A 150 -5.47 -15.36 7.80
N LYS A 151 -5.81 -16.49 8.42
CA LYS A 151 -7.12 -16.74 9.05
C LYS A 151 -7.52 -15.75 10.15
N HIS A 152 -6.56 -15.02 10.74
CA HIS A 152 -6.82 -14.04 11.79
C HIS A 152 -7.21 -12.66 11.24
N SER A 153 -6.91 -12.40 9.96
CA SER A 153 -7.26 -11.15 9.28
C SER A 153 -8.77 -10.94 9.20
N ILE A 154 -9.22 -9.70 9.39
CA ILE A 154 -10.63 -9.31 9.18
C ILE A 154 -11.08 -9.61 7.74
N ILE A 155 -10.17 -9.50 6.77
CA ILE A 155 -10.45 -9.81 5.36
C ILE A 155 -10.85 -11.28 5.21
N SER A 156 -10.11 -12.20 5.82
CA SER A 156 -10.41 -13.63 5.76
C SER A 156 -11.78 -13.93 6.37
N LYS A 157 -12.11 -13.28 7.49
CA LYS A 157 -13.43 -13.39 8.13
C LYS A 157 -14.54 -12.88 7.20
N ILE A 158 -14.34 -11.73 6.55
CA ILE A 158 -15.31 -11.18 5.58
C ILE A 158 -15.52 -12.14 4.40
N LEU A 159 -14.44 -12.72 3.86
CA LEU A 159 -14.52 -13.64 2.74
C LEU A 159 -15.25 -14.96 3.10
N ILE A 160 -15.08 -15.47 4.32
CA ILE A 160 -15.84 -16.64 4.81
C ILE A 160 -17.34 -16.35 4.82
N HIS A 161 -17.74 -15.15 5.25
CA HIS A 161 -19.13 -14.73 5.33
C HIS A 161 -19.64 -14.00 4.08
N ARG A 162 -18.93 -14.12 2.95
CA ARG A 162 -19.20 -13.36 1.71
C ARG A 162 -20.66 -13.48 1.24
N ASN A 163 -21.20 -14.68 1.23
CA ASN A 163 -22.56 -14.94 0.73
C ASN A 163 -23.63 -14.31 1.62
N GLU A 164 -23.46 -14.38 2.94
CA GLU A 164 -24.34 -13.75 3.92
C GLU A 164 -24.31 -12.23 3.76
N ILE A 165 -23.11 -11.66 3.63
CA ILE A 165 -22.91 -10.22 3.42
C ILE A 165 -23.56 -9.77 2.11
N ASN A 166 -23.34 -10.49 1.00
CA ASN A 166 -23.96 -10.16 -0.28
C ASN A 166 -25.49 -10.21 -0.24
N LYS A 167 -26.06 -11.15 0.52
CA LYS A 167 -27.51 -11.22 0.75
C LYS A 167 -28.03 -9.99 1.50
N ILE A 168 -27.33 -9.54 2.55
CA ILE A 168 -27.68 -8.31 3.29
C ILE A 168 -27.62 -7.09 2.36
N LEU A 169 -26.65 -7.05 1.46
CA LEU A 169 -26.48 -5.96 0.49
C LEU A 169 -27.48 -6.02 -0.68
N GLY A 170 -28.41 -6.99 -0.69
CA GLY A 170 -29.40 -7.14 -1.76
C GLY A 170 -28.80 -7.52 -3.12
N ARG A 171 -27.58 -8.09 -3.13
CA ARG A 171 -26.89 -8.50 -4.36
C ARG A 171 -27.26 -9.95 -4.68
N SER A 172 -27.77 -10.21 -5.88
CA SER A 172 -28.00 -11.59 -6.34
C SER A 172 -26.68 -12.34 -6.40
N SER A 173 -26.66 -13.58 -5.91
CA SER A 173 -25.53 -14.53 -5.97
C SER A 173 -25.18 -15.01 -7.39
N ASN A 174 -25.54 -14.24 -8.42
CA ASN A 174 -25.40 -14.62 -9.81
C ASN A 174 -23.97 -14.32 -10.28
N GLY A 175 -23.07 -15.26 -10.01
CA GLY A 175 -21.74 -15.28 -10.61
C GLY A 175 -20.62 -15.82 -9.73
N ASP A 176 -20.85 -16.86 -8.93
CA ASP A 176 -19.74 -17.60 -8.32
C ASP A 176 -19.26 -18.70 -9.27
N THR A 177 -18.20 -18.38 -10.04
CA THR A 177 -17.18 -19.38 -10.31
C THR A 177 -16.61 -19.81 -8.97
N ASN A 178 -17.05 -20.97 -8.49
CA ASN A 178 -16.45 -21.72 -7.40
C ASN A 178 -14.97 -22.00 -7.72
N THR A 179 -14.07 -21.05 -7.43
CA THR A 179 -12.73 -21.42 -7.01
C THR A 179 -12.79 -21.62 -5.51
N VAL A 180 -13.14 -22.84 -5.14
CA VAL A 180 -12.81 -23.43 -3.85
C VAL A 180 -11.33 -23.12 -3.62
N TYR A 181 -11.02 -22.26 -2.65
CA TYR A 181 -9.67 -22.15 -2.13
C TYR A 181 -9.43 -23.42 -1.32
N ASP A 182 -9.12 -24.51 -2.04
CA ASP A 182 -8.54 -25.68 -1.43
C ASP A 182 -7.22 -25.25 -0.80
N ASN A 183 -7.10 -25.61 0.47
CA ASN A 183 -5.93 -25.45 1.29
C ASN A 183 -4.69 -26.02 0.60
N HIS A 184 -3.94 -25.20 -0.12
CA HIS A 184 -2.53 -25.48 -0.33
C HIS A 184 -1.77 -24.85 0.83
N GLY A 185 -1.36 -25.73 1.75
CA GLY A 185 -0.51 -25.42 2.87
C GLY A 185 0.77 -24.72 2.41
N PHE A 186 1.09 -23.64 3.11
CA PHE A 186 2.40 -23.02 3.20
C PHE A 186 2.69 -22.71 4.66
#